data_AF-A0A6I3MPM6-F1
#
_entry.id   AF-A0A6I3MPM6-F1
#
_cell.length_a   1.000
_cell.length_b   1.000
_cell.length_c   1.000
_cell.angle_alpha   90.00
_cell.angle_beta   90.00
_cell.angle_gamma   90.00
#
_symmetry.space_group_name_H-M   'P 1'
#
loop_
_entity.id
_entity.type
_entity.pdbx_description
1 polymer ?
#
loop_
_entity_poly.entity_id
_entity_poly.type
_entity_poly.pdbx_seq_one_letter_code
_entity_poly.pdbx_strand_id
1 'polypeptide(L)'
;MVKKLILIILLGACFHVKAQTPTATIEVEDHSIAAQLYTKCFPNLNQGAAFFEKYPNFERKTFCSLLSCSYLLSYKETEIQQAAEDLLRGITIQLYREGNPVYMISGMESGTRENKENENLEDDNHLVYISFGECVNPPFLHKAAKIINQETHRLINQSKL
;
A
#
# COMPACT_ATOMS: atom_id res chain seq x y z
N MET A 1 11.60 55.33 -9.24
CA MET A 1 11.57 54.17 -10.17
C MET A 1 12.40 52.99 -9.67
N VAL A 2 13.57 53.20 -9.05
CA VAL A 2 14.46 52.14 -8.54
C VAL A 2 13.79 51.18 -7.52
N LYS A 3 12.98 51.69 -6.58
CA LYS A 3 12.25 50.84 -5.60
C LYS A 3 11.27 49.85 -6.26
N LYS A 4 10.64 50.22 -7.37
CA LYS A 4 9.75 49.32 -8.13
C LYS A 4 10.53 48.23 -8.85
N LEU A 5 11.74 48.56 -9.33
CA LEU A 5 12.64 47.60 -9.99
C LEU A 5 13.14 46.53 -9.02
N ILE A 6 13.53 46.95 -7.80
CA ILE A 6 13.99 46.03 -6.74
C ILE A 6 12.87 45.05 -6.34
N LEU A 7 11.63 45.52 -6.26
CA LEU A 7 10.47 44.68 -5.94
C LEU A 7 10.21 43.62 -7.02
N ILE A 8 10.37 43.98 -8.30
CA ILE A 8 10.20 43.05 -9.44
C ILE A 8 11.30 41.97 -9.44
N ILE A 9 12.53 42.34 -9.09
CA ILE A 9 13.66 41.40 -9.00
C ILE A 9 13.46 40.42 -7.84
N LEU A 10 13.00 40.90 -6.68
CA LEU A 10 12.69 40.06 -5.52
C LEU A 10 11.51 39.10 -5.79
N LEU A 11 10.48 39.55 -6.50
CA LEU A 11 9.36 38.70 -6.92
C LEU A 11 9.80 37.64 -7.94
N GLY A 12 10.71 37.97 -8.86
CA GLY A 12 11.24 37.04 -9.86
C GLY A 12 12.02 35.87 -9.26
N ALA A 13 12.74 36.09 -8.15
CA ALA A 13 13.52 35.06 -7.47
C ALA A 13 12.65 33.98 -6.79
N CYS A 14 11.40 34.30 -6.46
CA CYS A 14 10.47 33.34 -5.84
C CYS A 14 9.84 32.36 -6.85
N PHE A 15 9.96 32.59 -8.16
CA PHE A 15 9.40 31.72 -9.20
C PHE A 15 10.36 30.63 -9.69
N HIS A 16 11.50 30.42 -9.04
CA HIS A 16 12.45 29.36 -9.39
C HIS A 16 12.35 28.14 -8.45
N VAL A 17 11.14 27.80 -8.03
CA VAL A 17 10.89 26.43 -7.54
C VAL A 17 10.90 25.53 -8.77
N LYS A 18 12.02 24.83 -8.99
CA LYS A 18 12.06 23.74 -9.96
C LYS A 18 11.08 22.67 -9.48
N ALA A 19 9.94 22.55 -10.13
CA ALA A 19 9.19 21.30 -10.08
C ALA A 19 10.15 20.20 -10.57
N GLN A 20 10.20 19.06 -9.87
CA GLN A 20 10.92 17.90 -10.37
C GLN A 20 10.33 17.55 -11.72
N THR A 21 11.05 17.88 -12.80
CA THR A 21 10.75 17.33 -14.11
C THR A 21 10.92 15.82 -13.98
N PRO A 22 9.91 15.00 -14.32
CA PRO A 22 10.12 13.57 -14.38
C PRO A 22 11.17 13.34 -15.47
N THR A 23 12.42 13.16 -15.07
CA THR A 23 13.43 12.51 -15.90
C THR A 23 12.76 11.24 -16.39
N ALA A 24 12.70 11.06 -17.71
CA ALA A 24 12.04 9.94 -18.39
C ALA A 24 11.95 8.73 -17.47
N THR A 25 10.72 8.32 -17.13
CA THR A 25 10.41 7.20 -16.25
C THR A 25 11.26 6.00 -16.63
N ILE A 26 12.43 5.89 -16.01
CA ILE A 26 13.05 4.61 -15.78
C ILE A 26 12.10 4.01 -14.77
N GLU A 27 11.25 3.08 -15.20
CA GLU A 27 10.56 2.17 -14.30
C GLU A 27 11.67 1.48 -13.53
N VAL A 28 12.04 2.05 -12.38
CA VAL A 28 12.89 1.38 -11.42
C VAL A 28 11.99 0.32 -10.83
N GLU A 29 12.10 -0.90 -11.36
CA GLU A 29 11.41 -2.06 -10.82
C GLU A 29 11.89 -2.25 -9.39
N ASP A 30 11.01 -2.00 -8.43
CA ASP A 30 11.31 -2.20 -7.02
C ASP A 30 11.29 -3.69 -6.71
N HIS A 31 12.47 -4.27 -6.53
CA HIS A 31 12.65 -5.67 -6.17
C HIS A 31 12.68 -5.90 -4.65
N SER A 32 12.31 -4.92 -3.82
CA SER A 32 12.22 -5.08 -2.37
C SER A 32 11.24 -6.20 -1.98
N ILE A 33 11.47 -6.84 -0.84
CA ILE A 33 10.53 -7.81 -0.27
C ILE A 33 9.15 -7.18 -0.05
N ALA A 34 9.10 -5.90 0.34
CA ALA A 34 7.88 -5.15 0.52
C ALA A 34 7.08 -5.03 -0.80
N ALA A 35 7.71 -4.59 -1.89
CA ALA A 35 7.07 -4.50 -3.19
C ALA A 35 6.60 -5.87 -3.72
N GLN A 36 7.43 -6.90 -3.55
CA GLN A 36 7.08 -8.27 -3.94
C GLN A 36 5.83 -8.75 -3.19
N LEU A 37 5.77 -8.60 -1.87
CA LEU A 37 4.63 -9.06 -1.08
C LEU A 37 3.38 -8.20 -1.27
N TYR A 38 3.54 -6.89 -1.50
CA TYR A 38 2.42 -5.98 -1.74
C TYR A 38 1.70 -6.29 -3.05
N THR A 39 2.45 -6.72 -4.07
CA THR A 39 1.96 -7.05 -5.41
C THR A 39 1.75 -8.55 -5.67
N LYS A 40 2.16 -9.42 -4.74
CA LYS A 40 2.01 -10.88 -4.87
C LYS A 40 0.55 -11.27 -5.09
N CYS A 41 0.30 -11.98 -6.18
CA CYS A 41 -1.03 -12.39 -6.61
C CYS A 41 -1.41 -13.79 -6.08
N PHE A 42 -2.59 -13.90 -5.46
CA PHE A 42 -3.19 -15.13 -4.96
C PHE A 42 -4.51 -15.43 -5.71
N PRO A 43 -4.46 -15.95 -6.95
CA PRO A 43 -5.65 -16.05 -7.82
C PRO A 43 -6.69 -17.06 -7.33
N ASN A 44 -6.27 -18.07 -6.55
CA ASN A 44 -7.09 -19.19 -6.11
C ASN A 44 -7.69 -19.01 -4.71
N LEU A 45 -7.72 -17.78 -4.20
CA LEU A 45 -8.11 -17.47 -2.82
C LEU A 45 -9.63 -17.37 -2.67
N ASN A 46 -10.27 -18.33 -2.01
CA ASN A 46 -11.73 -18.50 -2.02
C ASN A 46 -12.53 -17.41 -1.29
N GLN A 47 -11.87 -16.58 -0.49
CA GLN A 47 -12.50 -15.46 0.20
C GLN A 47 -13.09 -14.46 -0.82
N GLY A 48 -14.30 -13.96 -0.57
CA GLY A 48 -15.00 -13.07 -1.49
C GLY A 48 -15.51 -13.72 -2.79
N ALA A 49 -15.39 -15.05 -2.96
CA ALA A 49 -15.78 -15.73 -4.22
C ALA A 49 -17.24 -15.50 -4.63
N ALA A 50 -18.17 -15.43 -3.67
CA ALA A 50 -19.59 -15.21 -3.93
C ALA A 50 -19.85 -13.89 -4.69
N PHE A 51 -19.05 -12.85 -4.44
CA PHE A 51 -19.17 -11.58 -5.17
C PHE A 51 -18.79 -11.74 -6.65
N PHE A 52 -17.67 -12.40 -6.94
CA PHE A 52 -17.19 -12.60 -8.32
C PHE A 52 -18.05 -13.59 -9.11
N GLU A 53 -18.69 -14.55 -8.44
CA GLU A 53 -19.70 -15.43 -9.05
C GLU A 53 -20.96 -14.66 -9.45
N LYS A 54 -21.40 -13.72 -8.60
CA LYS A 54 -22.55 -12.85 -8.86
C LYS A 54 -22.27 -11.79 -9.94
N TYR A 55 -21.04 -11.28 -9.98
CA TYR A 55 -20.60 -10.24 -10.92
C TYR A 55 -19.40 -10.69 -11.76
N PRO A 56 -19.59 -11.57 -12.75
CA PRO A 56 -18.49 -12.17 -13.51
C PRO A 56 -17.66 -11.17 -14.35
N ASN A 57 -18.20 -9.97 -14.61
CA ASN A 57 -17.47 -8.89 -15.27
C ASN A 57 -16.38 -8.27 -14.37
N PHE A 58 -16.44 -8.49 -13.05
CA PHE A 58 -15.32 -8.22 -12.18
C PHE A 58 -14.32 -9.37 -12.33
N GLU A 59 -13.27 -9.16 -13.11
CA GLU A 59 -12.25 -10.17 -13.32
C GLU A 59 -11.48 -10.43 -12.01
N ARG A 60 -11.75 -11.56 -11.34
CA ARG A 60 -11.08 -11.94 -10.09
C ARG A 60 -9.55 -11.96 -10.21
N LYS A 61 -9.02 -12.32 -11.37
CA LYS A 61 -7.56 -12.33 -11.64
C LYS A 61 -6.92 -10.95 -11.50
N THR A 62 -7.71 -9.88 -11.65
CA THR A 62 -7.27 -8.50 -11.47
C THR A 62 -7.14 -8.12 -9.99
N PHE A 63 -7.90 -8.79 -9.10
CA PHE A 63 -7.98 -8.48 -7.68
C PHE A 63 -7.46 -9.65 -6.84
N CYS A 64 -6.15 -9.85 -6.88
CA CYS A 64 -5.49 -10.99 -6.24
C CYS A 64 -4.30 -10.62 -5.34
N SER A 65 -3.88 -9.36 -5.30
CA SER A 65 -2.81 -8.85 -4.44
C SER A 65 -3.34 -7.86 -3.40
N LEU A 66 -2.56 -7.60 -2.35
CA LEU A 66 -2.90 -6.58 -1.35
C LEU A 66 -3.13 -5.22 -2.03
N LEU A 67 -2.25 -4.82 -2.96
CA LEU A 67 -2.38 -3.58 -3.72
C LEU A 67 -3.69 -3.54 -4.51
N SER A 68 -3.94 -4.52 -5.38
CA SER A 68 -5.12 -4.53 -6.24
C SER A 68 -6.42 -4.60 -5.43
N CYS A 69 -6.46 -5.40 -4.37
CA CYS A 69 -7.65 -5.53 -3.53
C CYS A 69 -7.90 -4.27 -2.70
N SER A 70 -6.86 -3.51 -2.35
CA SER A 70 -7.01 -2.21 -1.69
C SER A 70 -7.79 -1.22 -2.55
N TYR A 71 -7.61 -1.24 -3.87
CA TYR A 71 -8.37 -0.37 -4.78
C TYR A 71 -9.86 -0.68 -4.84
N LEU A 72 -10.29 -1.91 -4.56
CA LEU A 72 -11.72 -2.23 -4.47
C LEU A 72 -12.42 -1.49 -3.33
N LEU A 73 -11.69 -1.07 -2.29
CA LEU A 73 -12.25 -0.26 -1.20
C LEU A 73 -12.56 1.19 -1.63
N SER A 74 -12.18 1.61 -2.83
CA SER A 74 -12.53 2.93 -3.37
C SER A 74 -13.97 3.01 -3.89
N TYR A 75 -14.61 1.86 -4.17
CA TYR A 75 -16.00 1.77 -4.60
C TYR A 75 -16.95 2.15 -3.48
N LYS A 76 -18.15 2.65 -3.82
CA LYS A 76 -19.16 3.05 -2.83
C LYS A 76 -20.06 1.89 -2.41
N GLU A 77 -20.17 0.90 -3.28
CA GLU A 77 -21.03 -0.26 -3.15
C GLU A 77 -20.52 -1.16 -2.02
N THR A 78 -21.33 -1.33 -0.98
CA THR A 78 -20.98 -2.09 0.22
C THR A 78 -20.56 -3.52 -0.10
N GLU A 79 -21.20 -4.16 -1.09
CA GLU A 79 -20.88 -5.53 -1.48
C GLU A 79 -19.46 -5.64 -2.09
N ILE A 80 -19.05 -4.65 -2.89
CA ILE A 80 -17.68 -4.57 -3.43
C ILE A 80 -16.68 -4.37 -2.30
N GLN A 81 -16.98 -3.45 -1.38
CA GLN A 81 -16.13 -3.22 -0.22
C GLN A 81 -15.99 -4.48 0.63
N GLN A 82 -17.09 -5.19 0.92
CA GLN A 82 -17.06 -6.42 1.70
C GLN A 82 -16.19 -7.49 1.03
N ALA A 83 -16.35 -7.69 -0.28
CA ALA A 83 -15.51 -8.61 -1.03
C ALA A 83 -14.02 -8.24 -0.94
N ALA A 84 -13.70 -6.94 -0.99
CA ALA A 84 -12.34 -6.44 -0.81
C ALA A 84 -11.80 -6.73 0.59
N GLU A 85 -12.59 -6.49 1.65
CA GLU A 85 -12.17 -6.78 3.03
C GLU A 85 -11.88 -8.27 3.23
N ASP A 86 -12.73 -9.15 2.69
CA ASP A 86 -12.57 -10.60 2.78
C ASP A 86 -11.31 -11.07 2.03
N LEU A 87 -11.08 -10.53 0.83
CA LEU A 87 -9.86 -10.80 0.05
C LEU A 87 -8.60 -10.33 0.77
N LEU A 88 -8.59 -9.10 1.30
CA LEU A 88 -7.44 -8.55 2.02
C LEU A 88 -7.09 -9.39 3.25
N ARG A 89 -8.09 -9.81 4.03
CA ARG A 89 -7.89 -10.73 5.16
C ARG A 89 -7.33 -12.07 4.69
N GLY A 90 -7.93 -12.66 3.67
CA GLY A 90 -7.50 -13.96 3.18
C GLY A 90 -6.08 -13.95 2.61
N ILE A 91 -5.70 -12.90 1.87
CA ILE A 91 -4.32 -12.70 1.39
C ILE A 91 -3.36 -12.53 2.58
N THR A 92 -3.73 -11.71 3.56
CA THR A 92 -2.91 -11.52 4.78
C THR A 92 -2.68 -12.82 5.53
N ILE A 93 -3.70 -13.67 5.64
CA ILE A 93 -3.60 -15.01 6.22
C ILE A 93 -2.63 -15.90 5.42
N GLN A 94 -2.68 -15.85 4.09
CA GLN A 94 -1.78 -16.66 3.26
C GLN A 94 -0.33 -16.19 3.35
N LEU A 95 -0.09 -14.88 3.33
CA LEU A 95 1.24 -14.30 3.53
C LEU A 95 1.82 -14.72 4.90
N TYR A 96 1.02 -14.63 5.96
CA TYR A 96 1.42 -15.11 7.29
C TYR A 96 1.78 -16.60 7.30
N ARG A 97 0.96 -17.46 6.68
CA ARG A 97 1.20 -18.92 6.59
C ARG A 97 2.46 -19.26 5.80
N GLU A 98 2.83 -18.43 4.84
CA GLU A 98 4.08 -18.54 4.08
C GLU A 98 5.30 -18.01 4.86
N GLY A 99 5.12 -17.57 6.11
CA GLY A 99 6.19 -17.02 6.95
C GLY A 99 6.50 -15.54 6.69
N ASN A 100 5.63 -14.84 5.98
CA ASN A 100 5.81 -13.43 5.62
C ASN A 100 4.67 -12.57 6.18
N PRO A 101 4.52 -12.43 7.51
CA PRO A 101 3.57 -11.49 8.08
C PRO A 101 3.85 -10.08 7.56
N VAL A 102 2.82 -9.29 7.29
CA VAL A 102 2.96 -7.94 6.71
C VAL A 102 2.35 -6.87 7.58
N TYR A 103 2.96 -5.68 7.61
CA TYR A 103 2.47 -4.51 8.32
C TYR A 103 2.56 -3.25 7.48
N MET A 104 1.43 -2.63 7.19
CA MET A 104 1.35 -1.43 6.37
C MET A 104 1.60 -0.15 7.18
N ILE A 105 2.46 0.72 6.68
CA ILE A 105 2.82 2.01 7.26
C ILE A 105 2.65 3.14 6.24
N SER A 106 2.46 4.36 6.72
CA SER A 106 2.33 5.56 5.89
C SER A 106 2.75 6.81 6.63
N GLY A 107 2.94 7.89 5.90
CA GLY A 107 3.29 9.20 6.42
C GLY A 107 4.76 9.54 6.20
N MET A 108 5.16 10.71 6.67
CA MET A 108 6.50 11.25 6.42
C MET A 108 7.57 10.24 6.83
N GLU A 109 8.58 10.03 5.98
CA GLU A 109 9.66 9.05 6.17
C GLU A 109 9.22 7.58 6.22
N SER A 110 8.00 7.24 5.80
CA SER A 110 7.55 5.83 5.82
C SER A 110 8.36 4.94 4.89
N GLY A 111 8.88 5.41 3.75
CA GLY A 111 9.80 4.63 2.92
C GLY A 111 11.15 4.42 3.60
N THR A 112 11.72 5.45 4.21
CA THR A 112 12.95 5.35 5.01
C THR A 112 12.78 4.35 6.17
N ARG A 113 11.64 4.41 6.86
CA ARG A 113 11.32 3.48 7.94
C ARG A 113 11.13 2.06 7.41
N GLU A 114 10.38 1.87 6.33
CA GLU A 114 10.20 0.56 5.70
C GLU A 114 11.54 -0.11 5.42
N ASN A 115 12.44 0.61 4.74
CA ASN A 115 13.78 0.10 4.41
C ASN A 115 14.52 -0.36 5.67
N LYS A 116 14.53 0.50 6.70
CA LYS A 116 15.24 0.23 7.95
C LYS A 116 14.68 -0.99 8.70
N GLU A 117 13.36 -1.09 8.85
CA GLU A 117 12.75 -2.21 9.58
C GLU A 117 12.89 -3.53 8.80
N ASN A 118 12.94 -3.48 7.47
CA ASN A 118 13.10 -4.67 6.63
C ASN A 118 14.56 -5.12 6.42
N GLU A 119 15.56 -4.39 6.95
CA GLU A 119 16.98 -4.78 6.85
C GLU A 119 17.29 -6.09 7.60
N ASN A 120 16.54 -6.38 8.66
CA ASN A 120 16.69 -7.57 9.48
C ASN A 120 15.33 -8.18 9.81
N LEU A 121 14.93 -9.24 9.13
CA LEU A 121 13.63 -9.89 9.37
C LEU A 121 13.63 -10.85 10.56
N GLU A 122 14.77 -11.10 11.21
CA GLU A 122 14.88 -12.08 12.30
C GLU A 122 14.47 -11.54 13.68
N ASP A 123 14.25 -10.24 13.83
CA ASP A 123 13.95 -9.61 15.14
C ASP A 123 12.45 -9.51 15.48
N ASP A 124 11.58 -9.35 14.48
CA ASP A 124 10.17 -8.97 14.65
C ASP A 124 9.14 -10.04 14.20
N ASN A 125 9.39 -11.33 14.44
CA ASN A 125 8.56 -12.43 13.92
C ASN A 125 8.50 -12.45 12.38
N HIS A 126 9.57 -12.06 11.69
CA HIS A 126 9.62 -11.99 10.22
C HIS A 126 8.63 -11.00 9.61
N LEU A 127 8.26 -9.97 10.37
CA LEU A 127 7.34 -8.93 9.93
C LEU A 127 7.94 -8.07 8.82
N VAL A 128 7.29 -8.06 7.67
CA VAL A 128 7.65 -7.20 6.55
C VAL A 128 6.81 -5.93 6.59
N TYR A 129 7.47 -4.79 6.74
CA TYR A 129 6.85 -3.48 6.66
C TYR A 129 6.62 -3.11 5.19
N ILE A 130 5.46 -2.50 4.91
CA ILE A 130 5.09 -2.03 3.57
C ILE A 130 4.62 -0.58 3.69
N SER A 131 5.37 0.35 3.11
CA SER A 131 4.98 1.74 2.94
C SER A 131 4.01 1.86 1.77
N PHE A 132 2.83 2.42 2.04
CA PHE A 132 1.85 2.70 0.98
C PHE A 132 1.75 4.18 0.61
N GLY A 133 2.66 5.01 1.13
CA GLY A 133 2.82 6.39 0.70
C GLY A 133 3.25 7.35 1.81
N GLU A 134 4.15 8.27 1.46
CA GLU A 134 4.82 9.16 2.42
C GLU A 134 4.05 10.44 2.76
N CYS A 135 3.06 10.79 1.94
CA CYS A 135 2.33 12.06 2.06
C CYS A 135 0.85 11.83 2.35
N VAL A 136 -0.03 12.47 1.59
CA VAL A 136 -1.48 12.32 1.71
C VAL A 136 -1.89 11.07 0.95
N ASN A 137 -2.47 10.11 1.67
CA ASN A 137 -3.00 8.89 1.07
C ASN A 137 -4.53 8.93 1.02
N PRO A 138 -5.15 8.35 -0.02
CA PRO A 138 -6.59 8.20 -0.08
C PRO A 138 -7.16 7.42 1.12
N PRO A 139 -8.36 7.75 1.62
CA PRO A 139 -8.98 7.06 2.76
C PRO A 139 -9.10 5.53 2.60
N PHE A 140 -9.28 5.04 1.36
CA PHE A 140 -9.39 3.61 1.10
C PHE A 140 -8.09 2.85 1.38
N LEU A 141 -6.91 3.47 1.16
CA LEU A 141 -5.63 2.84 1.50
C LEU A 141 -5.43 2.75 3.01
N HIS A 142 -5.85 3.78 3.76
CA HIS A 142 -5.86 3.72 5.22
C HIS A 142 -6.79 2.61 5.74
N LYS A 143 -7.94 2.41 5.10
CA LYS A 143 -8.87 1.31 5.43
C LYS A 143 -8.21 -0.05 5.15
N ALA A 144 -7.55 -0.21 4.00
CA ALA A 144 -6.83 -1.44 3.67
C ALA A 144 -5.74 -1.76 4.70
N ALA A 145 -4.88 -0.78 4.99
CA ALA A 145 -3.81 -0.89 5.98
C ALA A 145 -4.35 -1.29 7.36
N LYS A 146 -5.47 -0.70 7.79
CA LYS A 146 -6.12 -1.09 9.04
C LYS A 146 -6.54 -2.56 9.05
N ILE A 147 -7.19 -3.04 7.98
CA ILE A 147 -7.65 -4.44 7.88
C ILE A 147 -6.46 -5.39 7.94
N ILE A 148 -5.44 -5.13 7.14
CA ILE A 148 -4.23 -5.96 7.05
C ILE A 148 -3.52 -5.98 8.41
N ASN A 149 -3.24 -4.82 9.01
CA ASN A 149 -2.52 -4.74 10.27
C ASN A 149 -3.28 -5.41 11.43
N GLN A 150 -4.61 -5.25 11.46
CA GLN A 150 -5.46 -5.92 12.44
C GLN A 150 -5.42 -7.45 12.29
N GLU A 151 -5.48 -7.94 11.06
CA GLU A 151 -5.44 -9.37 10.75
C GLU A 151 -4.06 -9.98 11.07
N THR A 152 -2.97 -9.31 10.67
CA THR A 152 -1.60 -9.72 11.01
C THR A 152 -1.41 -9.79 12.53
N HIS A 153 -1.81 -8.73 13.26
CA HIS A 153 -1.71 -8.71 14.72
C HIS A 153 -2.54 -9.81 15.39
N ARG A 154 -3.75 -10.09 14.87
CA ARG A 154 -4.58 -11.21 15.31
C ARG A 154 -3.85 -12.54 15.17
N LEU A 155 -3.20 -12.78 14.02
CA LEU A 155 -2.46 -14.02 13.74
C LEU A 155 -1.22 -14.17 14.63
N ILE A 156 -0.42 -13.11 14.78
CA ILE A 156 0.77 -13.10 15.66
C ILE A 156 0.39 -13.38 17.12
N ASN A 157 -0.72 -12.83 17.61
CA ASN A 157 -1.14 -13.06 18.99
C ASN A 157 -1.74 -14.45 19.21
N GLN A 158 -2.38 -15.03 18.19
CA GLN A 158 -2.88 -16.40 18.26
C GLN A 158 -1.75 -17.43 18.29
N SER A 159 -0.62 -17.16 17.64
CA SER A 159 0.53 -18.08 17.63
C SER A 159 1.36 -18.05 18.93
N LYS A 160 1.10 -17.10 19.83
CA LYS A 160 1.79 -16.96 21.13
C LYS A 160 1.07 -17.67 22.28
N LEU A 161 -0.11 -18.25 22.02
CA LEU A 161 -0.92 -19.05 22.95
C LEU A 161 -0.68 -20.55 22.71
#